data_AF-A0A2H0KVL8-F1
#
_entry.id   AF-A0A2H0KVL8-F1
#
_cell.length_a   1.000
_cell.length_b   1.000
_cell.length_c   1.000
_cell.angle_alpha   90.00
_cell.angle_beta   90.00
_cell.angle_gamma   90.00
#
_symmetry.space_group_name_H-M   'P 1'
#
loop_
_entity.id
_entity.type
_entity.pdbx_description
1 polymer ?
#
loop_
_entity_poly.entity_id
_entity_poly.type
_entity_poly.pdbx_seq_one_letter_code
_entity_poly.pdbx_strand_id
1 'polypeptide(L)'
;MENQIEQQESTNEKKPFFNVFIIIAIIAVLAFAGYMIFGKKITPKPTNTGTATLSWNANTESDLAGYRIYYGISPRTDKCPPGGYPGKIDIGKTDTPDKPAYTLKELENGKTYYFSISSYDTSGNESCFSDEMNKTIESASLY
;
A
#
# COMPACT_ATOMS: atom_id res chain seq x y z
N MET A 1 12.12 74.03 -45.92
CA MET A 1 13.13 72.98 -46.19
C MET A 1 13.75 72.61 -44.86
N GLU A 2 14.00 71.32 -44.67
CA GLU A 2 14.64 70.68 -43.51
C GLU A 2 13.75 70.51 -42.27
N ASN A 3 13.74 69.40 -41.53
CA ASN A 3 14.04 67.99 -41.77
C ASN A 3 13.41 67.29 -40.53
N GLN A 4 12.53 66.31 -40.70
CA GLN A 4 11.92 65.54 -39.59
C GLN A 4 12.24 64.06 -39.82
N ILE A 5 13.43 63.67 -39.38
CA ILE A 5 13.96 62.30 -39.33
C ILE A 5 14.90 62.36 -38.10
N GLU A 6 14.84 61.55 -37.04
CA GLU A 6 14.62 60.11 -37.00
C GLU A 6 14.21 59.69 -35.58
N GLN A 7 13.25 58.77 -35.52
CA GLN A 7 13.00 57.94 -34.36
C GLN A 7 14.17 56.96 -34.21
N GLN A 8 14.63 56.73 -32.99
CA GLN A 8 15.16 55.41 -32.64
C GLN A 8 14.45 54.91 -31.38
N GLU A 9 13.39 54.18 -31.67
CA GLU A 9 12.66 53.31 -30.77
C GLU A 9 13.65 52.31 -30.13
N SER A 10 13.88 52.45 -28.83
CA SER A 10 14.59 51.48 -28.01
C SER A 10 13.78 50.17 -28.03
N THR A 11 14.13 49.29 -28.96
CA THR A 11 13.60 47.94 -29.07
C THR A 11 13.77 47.21 -27.75
N ASN A 12 12.65 47.05 -27.05
CA ASN A 12 12.54 46.34 -25.79
C ASN A 12 12.60 44.84 -26.11
N GLU A 13 13.80 44.27 -26.20
CA GLU A 13 14.02 42.83 -26.13
C GLU A 13 13.57 42.32 -24.75
N LYS A 14 12.26 42.12 -24.57
CA LYS A 14 11.74 41.32 -23.46
C LYS A 14 12.17 39.87 -23.69
N LYS A 15 13.33 39.58 -23.12
CA LYS A 15 14.08 38.32 -23.11
C LYS A 15 13.16 37.09 -23.16
N PRO A 16 13.27 36.23 -24.19
CA PRO A 16 12.41 35.06 -24.41
C PRO A 16 12.50 33.98 -23.31
N PHE A 17 13.48 34.12 -22.40
CA PHE A 17 13.70 33.21 -21.29
C PHE A 17 12.51 33.10 -20.33
N PHE A 18 11.75 34.18 -20.10
CA PHE A 18 10.62 34.15 -19.15
C PHE A 18 9.48 33.23 -19.63
N ASN A 19 9.25 33.14 -20.95
CA ASN A 19 8.21 32.29 -21.52
C ASN A 19 8.55 30.79 -21.43
N VAL A 20 9.84 30.43 -21.51
CA VAL A 20 10.29 29.03 -21.41
C VAL A 20 10.08 28.48 -19.99
N PHE A 21 10.36 29.28 -18.95
CA PHE A 21 10.10 28.88 -17.56
C PHE A 21 8.60 28.72 -17.27
N ILE A 22 7.76 29.59 -17.83
CA ILE A 22 6.29 29.47 -17.69
C ILE A 22 5.78 28.20 -18.37
N ILE A 23 6.27 27.86 -19.57
CA ILE A 23 5.87 26.64 -20.30
C ILE A 23 6.29 25.38 -19.54
N ILE A 24 7.52 25.33 -19.00
CA ILE A 24 7.99 24.20 -18.18
C ILE A 24 7.16 24.05 -16.91
N ALA A 25 6.84 25.16 -16.23
CA ALA A 25 5.99 25.15 -15.04
C ALA A 25 4.57 24.62 -15.34
N ILE A 26 3.98 24.99 -16.48
CA ILE A 26 2.65 24.49 -16.89
C ILE A 26 2.69 22.98 -17.20
N ILE A 27 3.71 22.50 -17.92
CA ILE A 27 3.87 21.06 -18.21
C ILE A 27 4.07 20.26 -16.91
N ALA A 28 4.86 20.78 -15.97
CA ALA A 28 5.05 20.14 -14.66
C ALA A 28 3.75 20.06 -13.85
N VAL A 29 2.93 21.13 -13.85
CA VAL A 29 1.61 21.14 -13.18
C VAL A 29 0.64 20.16 -13.84
N LEU A 30 0.58 20.10 -15.18
CA LEU A 30 -0.29 19.16 -15.89
C LEU A 30 0.15 17.70 -15.71
N ALA A 31 1.45 17.42 -15.68
CA ALA A 31 1.98 16.10 -15.36
C ALA A 31 1.66 15.68 -13.90
N PHE A 32 1.73 16.63 -12.96
CA PHE A 32 1.41 16.38 -11.55
C PHE A 32 -0.10 16.16 -11.32
N ALA A 33 -0.95 16.94 -11.99
CA ALA A 33 -2.40 16.77 -11.96
C ALA A 33 -2.84 15.46 -12.63
N GLY A 34 -2.23 15.10 -13.76
CA GLY A 34 -2.43 13.80 -14.41
C GLY A 34 -2.01 12.63 -13.51
N TYR A 35 -0.86 12.73 -12.84
CA TYR A 35 -0.39 11.70 -11.92
C TYR A 35 -1.33 11.50 -10.72
N MET A 36 -1.96 12.57 -10.21
CA MET A 36 -2.95 12.50 -9.12
C MET A 36 -4.27 11.83 -9.53
N ILE A 37 -4.65 11.90 -10.81
CA ILE A 37 -5.90 11.29 -11.31
C ILE A 37 -5.67 9.85 -11.82
N PHE A 38 -4.51 9.55 -12.41
CA PHE A 38 -4.21 8.24 -13.01
C PHE A 38 -3.38 7.29 -12.11
N GLY A 39 -2.76 7.79 -11.04
CA GLY A 39 -1.91 6.97 -10.15
C GLY A 39 -2.66 6.21 -9.05
N LYS A 40 -3.92 6.57 -8.77
CA LYS A 40 -4.70 5.93 -7.71
C LYS A 40 -5.39 4.68 -8.26
N LYS A 41 -4.79 3.51 -8.07
CA LYS A 41 -5.46 2.23 -8.31
C LYS A 41 -6.72 2.18 -7.45
N ILE A 42 -7.89 2.38 -8.05
CA ILE A 42 -9.17 2.10 -7.41
C ILE A 42 -9.32 0.58 -7.36
N THR A 43 -8.88 -0.04 -6.28
CA THR A 43 -9.20 -1.45 -6.03
C THR A 43 -10.69 -1.49 -5.66
N PRO A 44 -11.57 -2.08 -6.51
CA PRO A 44 -12.97 -2.20 -6.14
C PRO A 44 -13.05 -3.00 -4.84
N LYS A 45 -13.74 -2.45 -3.84
CA LYS A 45 -14.01 -3.19 -2.61
C LYS A 45 -14.88 -4.40 -3.00
N PRO A 46 -14.48 -5.63 -2.71
CA PRO A 46 -15.29 -6.79 -3.04
C PRO A 46 -16.66 -6.67 -2.35
N THR A 47 -17.74 -6.82 -3.13
CA THR A 47 -19.12 -6.66 -2.66
C THR A 47 -19.66 -7.92 -1.97
N ASN A 48 -18.99 -9.06 -2.15
CA ASN A 48 -19.29 -10.32 -1.51
C ASN A 48 -18.05 -10.81 -0.74
N THR A 49 -18.03 -10.57 0.57
CA THR A 49 -16.87 -10.87 1.41
C THR A 49 -17.25 -11.68 2.65
N GLY A 50 -16.25 -12.39 3.16
CA GLY A 50 -16.33 -13.15 4.39
C GLY A 50 -15.13 -12.85 5.29
N THR A 51 -14.94 -13.70 6.29
CA THR A 51 -13.94 -13.50 7.34
C THR A 51 -13.15 -14.77 7.65
N ALA A 52 -11.90 -14.58 8.07
CA ALA A 52 -11.06 -15.63 8.62
C ALA A 52 -10.54 -15.20 9.98
N THR A 53 -10.81 -16.00 11.01
CA THR A 53 -10.27 -15.80 12.35
C THR A 53 -9.06 -16.72 12.52
N LEU A 54 -7.91 -16.12 12.78
CA LEU A 54 -6.68 -16.81 13.13
C LEU A 54 -6.55 -16.76 14.64
N SER A 55 -6.15 -17.87 15.24
CA SER A 55 -5.83 -17.98 16.65
C SER A 55 -4.57 -18.83 16.78
N TRP A 56 -3.65 -18.41 17.64
CA TRP A 56 -2.35 -19.06 17.79
C TRP A 56 -1.93 -19.13 19.25
N ASN A 57 -0.91 -19.92 19.52
CA ASN A 57 -0.31 -20.00 20.85
C ASN A 57 0.51 -18.73 21.11
N ALA A 58 0.36 -18.16 22.29
CA ALA A 58 1.10 -16.98 22.70
C ALA A 58 2.60 -17.26 22.79
N ASN A 59 3.39 -16.26 22.38
CA ASN A 59 4.82 -16.18 22.67
C ASN A 59 5.01 -15.74 24.13
N THR A 60 6.02 -16.28 24.80
CA THR A 60 6.29 -16.05 26.23
C THR A 60 7.50 -15.15 26.48
N GLU A 61 8.18 -14.73 25.42
CA GLU A 61 9.35 -13.88 25.44
C GLU A 61 9.00 -12.48 25.98
N SER A 62 9.79 -11.97 26.93
CA SER A 62 9.51 -10.69 27.60
C SER A 62 9.63 -9.48 26.68
N ASP A 63 10.41 -9.61 25.61
CA ASP A 63 10.70 -8.58 24.62
C ASP A 63 9.80 -8.68 23.37
N LEU A 64 8.76 -9.52 23.39
CA LEU A 64 7.75 -9.55 22.34
C LEU A 64 7.10 -8.17 22.15
N ALA A 65 7.21 -7.62 20.94
CA ALA A 65 6.58 -6.34 20.58
C ALA A 65 5.26 -6.52 19.83
N GLY A 66 5.09 -7.62 19.08
CA GLY A 66 3.84 -7.91 18.41
C GLY A 66 3.93 -8.99 17.34
N TYR A 67 2.89 -9.02 16.52
CA TYR A 67 2.70 -10.01 15.45
C TYR A 67 2.40 -9.34 14.11
N ARG A 68 2.79 -10.02 13.03
CA ARG A 68 2.40 -9.69 11.66
C ARG A 68 1.68 -10.86 11.05
N ILE A 69 0.57 -10.57 10.38
CA ILE A 69 -0.23 -11.56 9.64
C ILE A 69 0.04 -11.39 8.16
N TYR A 70 0.33 -12.50 7.51
CA TYR A 70 0.57 -12.59 6.09
C TYR A 70 -0.50 -13.44 5.44
N TYR A 71 -0.99 -13.00 4.28
CA TYR A 71 -2.07 -13.69 3.60
C TYR A 71 -2.07 -13.49 2.07
N GLY A 72 -2.64 -14.46 1.36
CA GLY A 72 -2.81 -14.41 -0.08
C GLY A 72 -3.68 -15.55 -0.61
N ILE A 73 -3.97 -15.52 -1.90
CA ILE A 73 -4.73 -16.58 -2.61
C ILE A 73 -3.82 -17.67 -3.21
N SER A 74 -2.52 -17.61 -2.89
CA SER A 74 -1.51 -18.59 -3.27
C SER A 74 -0.68 -18.97 -2.04
N PRO A 75 -0.16 -20.20 -1.96
CA PRO A 75 0.82 -20.59 -0.95
C PRO A 75 2.05 -19.69 -0.97
N ARG A 76 2.72 -19.57 0.17
CA ARG A 76 3.95 -18.78 0.27
C ARG A 76 5.12 -19.35 -0.52
N THR A 77 5.96 -18.46 -1.02
CA THR A 77 7.22 -18.81 -1.70
C THR A 77 8.39 -18.98 -0.74
N ASP A 78 8.34 -18.36 0.43
CA ASP A 78 9.46 -18.24 1.36
C ASP A 78 9.09 -18.68 2.77
N LYS A 79 10.11 -19.06 3.57
CA LYS A 79 9.92 -19.51 4.96
C LYS A 79 10.06 -18.39 6.00
N CYS A 80 10.78 -17.33 5.66
CA CYS A 80 11.03 -16.17 6.51
C CYS A 80 10.88 -14.91 5.62
N PRO A 81 10.51 -13.75 6.16
CA PRO A 81 10.22 -12.58 5.31
C PRO A 81 11.51 -12.18 4.57
N PRO A 82 11.56 -11.95 3.23
CA PRO A 82 10.63 -11.15 2.43
C PRO A 82 10.10 -11.84 1.14
N GLY A 83 8.89 -11.47 0.71
CA GLY A 83 8.32 -11.88 -0.60
C GLY A 83 7.25 -12.97 -0.56
N GLY A 84 7.07 -13.65 0.57
CA GLY A 84 6.21 -14.83 0.69
C GLY A 84 4.72 -14.64 0.36
N TYR A 85 4.13 -13.49 0.67
CA TYR A 85 2.70 -13.23 0.43
C TYR A 85 2.45 -11.83 -0.14
N PRO A 86 1.37 -11.65 -0.92
CA PRO A 86 0.98 -10.33 -1.43
C PRO A 86 0.38 -9.43 -0.34
N GLY A 87 -0.25 -10.00 0.70
CA GLY A 87 -0.88 -9.29 1.80
C GLY A 87 -0.09 -9.41 3.10
N LYS A 88 0.06 -8.28 3.81
CA LYS A 88 0.66 -8.19 5.15
C LYS A 88 -0.08 -7.17 6.00
N ILE A 89 -0.34 -7.50 7.25
CA ILE A 89 -0.91 -6.60 8.27
C ILE A 89 -0.05 -6.69 9.51
N ASP A 90 0.43 -5.54 10.00
CA ASP A 90 1.01 -5.44 11.32
C ASP A 90 -0.11 -5.20 12.33
N ILE A 91 -0.25 -6.10 13.30
CA ILE A 91 -1.32 -6.06 14.30
C ILE A 91 -0.81 -5.69 15.69
N GLY A 92 0.51 -5.55 15.88
CA GLY A 92 1.09 -5.34 17.20
C GLY A 92 0.73 -6.45 18.19
N LYS A 93 0.48 -6.07 19.45
CA LYS A 93 -0.03 -6.98 20.47
C LYS A 93 -1.55 -7.12 20.37
N THR A 94 -2.04 -8.33 20.61
CA THR A 94 -3.48 -8.59 20.71
C THR A 94 -4.00 -8.20 22.10
N ASP A 95 -5.28 -7.85 22.19
CA ASP A 95 -5.98 -7.61 23.47
C ASP A 95 -6.07 -8.87 24.36
N THR A 96 -5.79 -10.04 23.79
CA THR A 96 -5.84 -11.36 24.43
C THR A 96 -4.45 -12.02 24.45
N PRO A 97 -3.50 -11.51 25.24
CA PRO A 97 -2.09 -11.94 25.18
C PRO A 97 -1.88 -13.44 25.46
N ASP A 98 -2.72 -14.07 26.28
CA ASP A 98 -2.61 -15.50 26.58
C ASP A 98 -3.16 -16.41 25.46
N LYS A 99 -4.04 -15.87 24.62
CA LYS A 99 -4.73 -16.57 23.53
C LYS A 99 -4.94 -15.63 22.34
N PRO A 100 -3.84 -15.21 21.70
CA PRO A 100 -3.90 -14.19 20.67
C PRO A 100 -4.73 -14.66 19.48
N ALA A 101 -5.59 -13.77 19.01
CA ALA A 101 -6.45 -14.02 17.86
C ALA A 101 -6.67 -12.74 17.06
N TYR A 102 -6.93 -12.91 15.76
CA TYR A 102 -7.24 -11.81 14.86
C TYR A 102 -8.18 -12.25 13.75
N THR A 103 -9.18 -11.41 13.45
CA THR A 103 -10.15 -11.66 12.39
C THR A 103 -9.86 -10.78 11.18
N LEU A 104 -9.37 -11.40 10.10
CA LEU A 104 -9.33 -10.78 8.79
C LEU A 104 -10.75 -10.67 8.24
N LYS A 105 -11.07 -9.48 7.75
CA LYS A 105 -12.34 -9.15 7.10
C LYS A 105 -12.10 -8.85 5.63
N GLU A 106 -13.19 -8.72 4.88
CA GLU A 106 -13.14 -8.30 3.48
C GLU A 106 -12.41 -9.29 2.56
N LEU A 107 -12.39 -10.57 2.94
CA LEU A 107 -11.85 -11.65 2.12
C LEU A 107 -12.89 -12.04 1.07
N GLU A 108 -12.49 -12.17 -0.18
CA GLU A 108 -13.40 -12.54 -1.27
C GLU A 108 -14.00 -13.94 -1.06
N ASN A 109 -15.32 -14.03 -1.16
CA ASN A 109 -16.01 -15.31 -1.12
C ASN A 109 -15.65 -16.19 -2.33
N GLY A 110 -15.63 -17.51 -2.13
CA GLY A 110 -15.25 -18.50 -3.13
C GLY A 110 -13.74 -18.64 -3.36
N LYS A 111 -12.90 -17.97 -2.56
CA LYS A 111 -11.44 -18.07 -2.64
C LYS A 111 -10.88 -18.87 -1.46
N THR A 112 -9.83 -19.65 -1.73
CA THR A 112 -8.97 -20.21 -0.69
C THR A 112 -7.85 -19.24 -0.40
N TYR A 113 -7.77 -18.81 0.85
CA TYR A 113 -6.69 -17.99 1.36
C TYR A 113 -5.70 -18.83 2.15
N TYR A 114 -4.44 -18.47 2.03
CA TYR A 114 -3.31 -19.02 2.79
C TYR A 114 -2.83 -17.95 3.75
N PHE A 115 -2.43 -18.38 4.94
CA PHE A 115 -2.10 -17.52 6.06
C PHE A 115 -0.85 -17.99 6.78
N SER A 116 -0.06 -17.03 7.23
CA SER A 116 1.05 -17.26 8.16
C SER A 116 1.17 -16.10 9.13
N ILE A 117 1.80 -16.35 10.27
CA ILE A 117 2.06 -15.36 11.31
C ILE A 117 3.56 -15.31 11.59
N SER A 118 4.10 -14.14 11.84
CA SER A 118 5.40 -13.97 12.47
C SER A 118 5.25 -13.13 13.74
N SER A 119 6.18 -13.28 14.66
CA SER A 119 6.36 -12.39 15.80
C SER A 119 7.54 -11.46 15.55
N TYR A 120 7.55 -10.30 16.20
CA TYR A 120 8.72 -9.44 16.22
C TYR A 120 8.98 -8.88 17.62
N ASP A 121 10.24 -8.69 17.95
CA ASP A 121 10.70 -8.19 19.24
C ASP A 121 10.74 -6.65 19.27
N THR A 122 11.01 -6.09 20.45
CA THR A 122 11.15 -4.63 20.66
C THR A 122 12.34 -4.00 19.92
N SER A 123 13.31 -4.81 19.48
CA SER A 123 14.42 -4.38 18.63
C SER A 123 14.07 -4.42 17.14
N GLY A 124 12.88 -4.90 16.78
CA GLY A 124 12.41 -5.02 15.41
C GLY A 124 12.85 -6.29 14.68
N ASN A 125 13.48 -7.25 15.37
CA ASN A 125 13.83 -8.53 14.76
C ASN A 125 12.55 -9.35 14.56
N GLU A 126 12.32 -9.82 13.34
CA GLU A 126 11.16 -10.60 12.98
C GLU A 126 11.52 -12.09 12.86
N SER A 127 10.65 -12.95 13.39
CA SER A 127 10.77 -14.39 13.26
C SER A 127 10.52 -14.86 11.83
N CYS A 128 10.88 -16.11 11.54
CA CYS A 128 10.32 -16.81 10.41
C CYS A 128 8.80 -17.02 10.57
N PHE A 129 8.12 -17.36 9.48
CA PHE A 129 6.70 -17.63 9.51
C PHE A 129 6.37 -18.87 10.36
N SER A 130 5.16 -18.87 10.94
CA SER A 130 4.49 -20.06 11.48
C SER A 130 4.32 -21.15 10.42
N ASP A 131 3.70 -22.27 10.79
CA ASP A 131 3.13 -23.15 9.78
C ASP A 131 2.08 -22.41 8.95
N GLU A 132 2.04 -22.73 7.65
CA GLU A 132 1.05 -22.16 6.75
C GLU A 132 -0.29 -22.86 6.94
N MET A 133 -1.34 -22.07 7.15
CA MET A 133 -2.72 -22.53 7.24
C MET A 133 -3.51 -22.02 6.05
N ASN A 134 -4.59 -22.70 5.67
CA ASN A 134 -5.47 -22.24 4.61
C ASN A 134 -6.95 -22.32 5.02
N LYS A 135 -7.77 -21.47 4.42
CA LYS A 135 -9.21 -21.43 4.61
C LYS A 135 -9.92 -21.00 3.33
N THR A 136 -10.91 -21.76 2.90
CA THR A 136 -11.86 -21.35 1.87
C THR A 136 -12.92 -20.47 2.48
N ILE A 137 -13.14 -19.27 1.92
CA ILE A 137 -14.22 -18.40 2.33
C ILE A 137 -15.46 -18.80 1.55
N GLU A 138 -16.47 -19.30 2.25
CA GLU A 138 -17.71 -19.74 1.61
C GLU A 138 -18.52 -18.54 1.10
N SER A 139 -19.12 -18.70 -0.08
CA SER A 139 -20.13 -17.77 -0.55
C SER A 139 -21.39 -17.95 0.29
N ALA A 140 -21.95 -16.84 0.79
CA ALA A 140 -23.30 -16.86 1.35
C ALA A 140 -24.26 -17.43 0.30
N SER A 141 -24.82 -18.61 0.57
CA SER A 141 -25.87 -19.18 -0.27
C SER A 141 -27.13 -18.38 0.02
N LEU A 142 -27.54 -17.55 -0.94
CA LEU A 142 -28.85 -16.89 -0.89
C LEU A 142 -29.88 -17.97 -1.21
N TYR A 143 -30.57 -18.47 -0.19
CA TYR A 143 -31.81 -19.23 -0.33
C TYR A 143 -33.00 -18.28 -0.52
#